data_AF-A0A382TAH6-F1
#
_entry.id   AF-A0A382TAH6-F1
#
_cell.length_a   1.000
_cell.length_b   1.000
_cell.length_c   1.000
_cell.angle_alpha   90.00
_cell.angle_beta   90.00
_cell.angle_gamma   90.00
#
_symmetry.space_group_name_H-M   'P 1'
#
loop_
_entity.id
_entity.type
_entity.pdbx_description
1 polymer ?
#
loop_
_entity_poly.entity_id
_entity_poly.type
_entity_poly.pdbx_seq_one_letter_code
_entity_poly.pdbx_strand_id
1 'polypeptide(L)'
;NNLTLDGFTIKNGSGNNDEGINAYNANYPVFKNLILENNPHYDIPGNATVENSIFRNNTGELLVIRSSTEPYGCVFKNVTIAGNNDFLFRIQHQAPANPVDDYTDVFFFNSIFWDYDDDNDNEGFVIHWQGAESSGSPRLYIENSLLSFTEADITNPHPTAEITWGSNNLTSYPYFNDPDNGDYSLSSYSPMIGAGATSHTINDSTFYAPNTDILGNARPNPAGTSPDIGAYESSESVADYNPHKYVTTTGNNSGPGTLDLPYLTIQYAIDQAQNDDIIHVAAGTYVENINYNGKNISVIGED
;
A
#
# COMPACT_ATOMS: atom_id res chain seq x y z
N ASN A 1 -17.49 9.02 -22.07
CA ASN A 1 -18.34 8.92 -20.86
C ASN A 1 -17.42 8.71 -19.69
N ASN A 2 -17.31 9.71 -18.82
CA ASN A 2 -16.51 9.60 -17.60
C ASN A 2 -17.33 8.78 -16.61
N LEU A 3 -16.88 7.56 -16.33
CA LEU A 3 -17.50 6.66 -15.37
C LEU A 3 -17.10 7.10 -13.96
N THR A 4 -18.04 7.19 -13.04
CA THR A 4 -17.75 7.46 -11.63
C THR A 4 -18.51 6.50 -10.73
N LEU A 5 -17.80 5.82 -9.83
CA LEU A 5 -18.36 5.05 -8.73
C LEU A 5 -17.97 5.75 -7.42
N ASP A 6 -18.94 6.00 -6.55
CA ASP A 6 -18.77 6.85 -5.37
C ASP A 6 -19.60 6.39 -4.17
N GLY A 7 -18.95 6.06 -3.05
CA GLY A 7 -19.60 6.01 -1.73
C GLY A 7 -20.34 4.71 -1.39
N PHE A 8 -19.94 3.57 -1.96
CA PHE A 8 -20.59 2.29 -1.68
C PHE A 8 -19.61 1.10 -1.68
N THR A 9 -20.11 -0.05 -1.21
CA THR A 9 -19.36 -1.30 -1.15
C THR A 9 -19.58 -2.14 -2.41
N ILE A 10 -18.52 -2.72 -2.96
CA ILE A 10 -18.56 -3.77 -3.98
C ILE A 10 -17.97 -5.04 -3.37
N LYS A 11 -18.73 -6.14 -3.41
CA LYS A 11 -18.31 -7.39 -2.79
C LYS A 11 -18.81 -8.65 -3.46
N ASN A 12 -18.09 -9.75 -3.27
CA ASN A 12 -18.42 -11.09 -3.75
C ASN A 12 -18.60 -11.13 -5.28
N GLY A 13 -17.71 -10.46 -6.01
CA GLY A 13 -17.59 -10.53 -7.46
C GLY A 13 -17.57 -12.00 -7.93
N SER A 14 -18.47 -12.34 -8.85
CA SER A 14 -18.69 -13.69 -9.38
C SER A 14 -19.17 -13.66 -10.84
N GLY A 15 -18.82 -12.57 -11.54
CA GLY A 15 -19.12 -12.37 -12.95
C GLY A 15 -18.21 -13.20 -13.87
N ASN A 16 -18.20 -12.90 -15.16
CA ASN A 16 -17.17 -13.49 -16.05
C ASN A 16 -15.79 -13.06 -15.52
N ASN A 17 -14.89 -14.02 -15.31
CA ASN A 17 -13.58 -13.86 -14.65
C ASN A 17 -13.63 -13.51 -13.14
N ASP A 18 -14.80 -13.63 -12.50
CA ASP A 18 -14.99 -13.38 -11.06
C ASP A 18 -14.60 -11.96 -10.58
N GLU A 19 -14.67 -10.94 -11.43
CA GLU A 19 -14.20 -9.59 -11.08
C GLU A 19 -15.15 -8.79 -10.16
N GLY A 20 -14.56 -8.03 -9.23
CA GLY A 20 -15.27 -6.97 -8.48
C GLY A 20 -15.52 -5.73 -9.35
N ILE A 21 -14.52 -5.32 -10.13
CA ILE A 21 -14.65 -4.24 -11.12
C ILE A 21 -14.01 -4.71 -12.43
N ASN A 22 -14.77 -4.65 -13.54
CA ASN A 22 -14.21 -4.65 -14.89
C ASN A 22 -14.38 -3.29 -15.55
N ALA A 23 -13.30 -2.52 -15.62
CA ALA A 23 -13.29 -1.22 -16.26
C ALA A 23 -12.34 -1.14 -17.47
N TYR A 24 -11.98 -2.26 -18.08
CA TYR A 24 -11.02 -2.36 -19.19
C TYR A 24 -11.28 -1.35 -20.34
N ASN A 25 -12.56 -1.19 -20.73
CA ASN A 25 -12.98 -0.30 -21.82
C ASN A 25 -13.35 1.12 -21.35
N ALA A 26 -13.28 1.42 -20.06
CA ALA A 26 -13.57 2.75 -19.55
C ALA A 26 -12.47 3.74 -19.98
N ASN A 27 -12.86 4.99 -20.19
CA ASN A 27 -11.93 6.09 -20.44
C ASN A 27 -12.01 7.04 -19.26
N TYR A 28 -10.89 7.20 -18.56
CA TYR A 28 -10.76 8.06 -17.37
C TYR A 28 -11.82 7.81 -16.29
N PRO A 29 -12.03 6.55 -15.85
CA PRO A 29 -12.96 6.29 -14.75
C PRO A 29 -12.42 6.82 -13.42
N VAL A 30 -13.34 7.22 -12.54
CA VAL A 30 -13.05 7.63 -11.17
C VAL A 30 -13.75 6.67 -10.20
N PHE A 31 -12.97 6.01 -9.35
CA PHE A 31 -13.44 5.14 -8.29
C PHE A 31 -13.11 5.79 -6.96
N LYS A 32 -14.12 6.16 -6.17
CA LYS A 32 -13.86 6.89 -4.93
C LYS A 32 -14.78 6.53 -3.79
N ASN A 33 -14.28 6.66 -2.57
CA ASN A 33 -15.04 6.36 -1.36
C ASN A 33 -15.65 4.94 -1.39
N LEU A 34 -14.92 3.98 -1.97
CA LEU A 34 -15.39 2.61 -2.15
C LEU A 34 -14.81 1.69 -1.08
N ILE A 35 -15.61 0.72 -0.66
CA ILE A 35 -15.13 -0.47 0.06
C ILE A 35 -15.19 -1.63 -0.93
N LEU A 36 -14.04 -2.19 -1.25
CA LEU A 36 -13.84 -3.24 -2.24
C LEU A 36 -13.41 -4.50 -1.48
N GLU A 37 -14.37 -5.41 -1.23
CA GLU A 37 -14.15 -6.54 -0.32
C GLU A 37 -14.58 -7.88 -0.86
N ASN A 38 -13.85 -8.95 -0.52
CA ASN A 38 -14.19 -10.31 -0.96
C ASN A 38 -14.36 -10.44 -2.48
N ASN A 39 -13.54 -9.74 -3.26
CA ASN A 39 -13.50 -9.92 -4.71
C ASN A 39 -12.15 -10.56 -5.09
N PRO A 40 -12.12 -11.50 -6.05
CA PRO A 40 -10.88 -12.16 -6.45
C PRO A 40 -10.12 -11.43 -7.56
N HIS A 41 -10.70 -10.42 -8.21
CA HIS A 41 -10.04 -9.73 -9.31
C HIS A 41 -10.57 -8.30 -9.53
N TYR A 42 -9.69 -7.39 -9.97
CA TYR A 42 -10.04 -6.03 -10.42
C TYR A 42 -9.29 -5.63 -11.70
N ASP A 43 -10.02 -5.30 -12.76
CA ASP A 43 -9.47 -4.71 -13.99
C ASP A 43 -9.60 -3.18 -13.93
N ILE A 44 -8.49 -2.51 -13.64
CA ILE A 44 -8.39 -1.05 -13.57
C ILE A 44 -7.63 -0.54 -14.82
N PRO A 45 -8.20 0.34 -15.65
CA PRO A 45 -7.49 0.83 -16.82
C PRO A 45 -6.35 1.78 -16.40
N GLY A 46 -5.26 1.83 -17.17
CA GLY A 46 -4.08 2.69 -16.95
C GLY A 46 -4.32 4.21 -17.04
N ASN A 47 -5.59 4.63 -17.11
CA ASN A 47 -6.03 6.02 -17.06
C ASN A 47 -7.07 6.28 -15.94
N ALA A 48 -7.20 5.37 -14.97
CA ALA A 48 -8.15 5.49 -13.87
C ALA A 48 -7.65 6.38 -12.73
N THR A 49 -8.57 6.99 -11.98
CA THR A 49 -8.27 7.52 -10.65
C THR A 49 -9.00 6.71 -9.60
N VAL A 50 -8.26 6.20 -8.61
CA VAL A 50 -8.78 5.57 -7.40
C VAL A 50 -8.43 6.46 -6.21
N GLU A 51 -9.43 6.89 -5.45
CA GLU A 51 -9.19 7.73 -4.27
C GLU A 51 -10.06 7.34 -3.07
N ASN A 52 -9.58 7.56 -1.85
CA ASN A 52 -10.33 7.31 -0.61
C ASN A 52 -11.01 5.94 -0.56
N SER A 53 -10.36 4.90 -1.06
CA SER A 53 -10.99 3.57 -1.20
C SER A 53 -10.19 2.51 -0.46
N ILE A 54 -10.89 1.47 -0.01
CA ILE A 54 -10.31 0.38 0.77
C ILE A 54 -10.47 -0.92 -0.01
N PHE A 55 -9.37 -1.65 -0.19
CA PHE A 55 -9.32 -3.02 -0.69
C PHE A 55 -8.97 -3.94 0.50
N ARG A 56 -9.93 -4.76 0.94
CA ARG A 56 -9.77 -5.68 2.08
C ARG A 56 -10.38 -7.05 1.82
N ASN A 57 -9.87 -8.10 2.46
CA ASN A 57 -10.37 -9.47 2.33
C ASN A 57 -10.51 -9.95 0.87
N ASN A 58 -9.73 -9.39 -0.04
CA ASN A 58 -9.70 -9.83 -1.44
C ASN A 58 -8.71 -10.97 -1.61
N THR A 59 -8.80 -11.64 -2.75
CA THR A 59 -7.82 -12.64 -3.20
C THR A 59 -7.43 -12.33 -4.63
N GLY A 60 -6.44 -13.01 -5.19
CA GLY A 60 -6.09 -12.91 -6.60
C GLY A 60 -5.34 -11.63 -6.92
N GLU A 61 -5.90 -10.71 -7.73
CA GLU A 61 -5.13 -9.53 -8.15
C GLU A 61 -5.94 -8.24 -8.39
N LEU A 62 -5.25 -7.12 -8.18
CA LEU A 62 -5.55 -5.81 -8.76
C LEU A 62 -4.68 -5.63 -10.00
N LEU A 63 -5.33 -5.67 -11.16
CA LEU A 63 -4.68 -5.56 -12.46
C LEU A 63 -4.86 -4.14 -13.02
N VAL A 64 -3.77 -3.37 -13.06
CA VAL A 64 -3.69 -2.17 -13.90
C VAL A 64 -3.31 -2.58 -15.31
N ILE A 65 -4.21 -2.37 -16.26
CA ILE A 65 -4.06 -2.80 -17.65
C ILE A 65 -4.39 -1.67 -18.62
N ARG A 66 -3.92 -1.80 -19.86
CA ARG A 66 -4.09 -0.84 -20.97
C ARG A 66 -3.25 0.42 -20.80
N SER A 67 -2.74 0.89 -21.92
CA SER A 67 -2.01 2.14 -22.03
C SER A 67 -2.92 3.37 -22.04
N SER A 68 -2.37 4.48 -21.54
CA SER A 68 -2.90 5.83 -21.61
C SER A 68 -2.07 6.65 -22.60
N THR A 69 -2.72 7.51 -23.38
CA THR A 69 -2.02 8.52 -24.20
C THR A 69 -1.56 9.73 -23.37
N GLU A 70 -1.98 9.79 -22.10
CA GLU A 70 -1.56 10.81 -21.14
C GLU A 70 -0.62 10.18 -20.11
N PRO A 71 0.53 10.81 -19.80
CA PRO A 71 1.41 10.35 -18.73
C PRO A 71 0.70 10.45 -17.38
N TYR A 72 1.09 9.59 -16.43
CA TYR A 72 0.54 9.51 -15.08
C TYR A 72 -0.97 9.24 -15.05
N GLY A 73 -1.48 8.52 -16.05
CA GLY A 73 -2.90 8.31 -16.24
C GLY A 73 -3.56 7.55 -15.10
N CYS A 74 -2.89 6.55 -14.51
CA CYS A 74 -3.43 5.76 -13.40
C CYS A 74 -2.95 6.32 -12.06
N VAL A 75 -3.87 6.79 -11.22
CA VAL A 75 -3.55 7.42 -9.94
C VAL A 75 -4.31 6.72 -8.82
N PHE A 76 -3.58 6.23 -7.82
CA PHE A 76 -4.09 5.77 -6.54
C PHE A 76 -3.69 6.79 -5.49
N LYS A 77 -4.65 7.46 -4.87
CA LYS A 77 -4.39 8.49 -3.86
C LYS A 77 -5.24 8.31 -2.62
N ASN A 78 -4.61 8.25 -1.45
CA ASN A 78 -5.33 7.99 -0.20
C ASN A 78 -6.17 6.71 -0.27
N VAL A 79 -5.55 5.64 -0.78
CA VAL A 79 -6.14 4.30 -0.89
C VAL A 79 -5.53 3.39 0.19
N THR A 80 -6.31 2.48 0.75
CA THR A 80 -5.82 1.45 1.68
C THR A 80 -6.02 0.07 1.06
N ILE A 81 -4.93 -0.63 0.76
CA ILE A 81 -4.92 -2.04 0.35
C ILE A 81 -4.31 -2.81 1.52
N ALA A 82 -5.15 -3.51 2.30
CA ALA A 82 -4.68 -4.23 3.49
C ALA A 82 -5.61 -5.39 3.89
N GLY A 83 -5.01 -6.41 4.51
CA GLY A 83 -5.69 -7.63 4.96
C GLY A 83 -6.44 -8.35 3.84
N ASN A 84 -5.81 -8.39 2.67
CA ASN A 84 -6.20 -9.31 1.61
C ASN A 84 -5.40 -10.61 1.82
N ASN A 85 -5.65 -11.61 0.98
CA ASN A 85 -5.04 -12.93 1.10
C ASN A 85 -4.58 -13.36 -0.29
N ASP A 86 -3.26 -13.44 -0.51
CA ASP A 86 -2.66 -13.69 -1.82
C ASP A 86 -3.23 -12.68 -2.85
N PHE A 87 -3.00 -11.39 -2.60
CA PHE A 87 -3.53 -10.29 -3.43
C PHE A 87 -2.41 -9.48 -4.08
N LEU A 88 -2.21 -9.75 -5.37
CA LEU A 88 -1.17 -9.13 -6.17
C LEU A 88 -1.60 -7.75 -6.69
N PHE A 89 -0.70 -6.76 -6.67
CA PHE A 89 -0.85 -5.55 -7.47
C PHE A 89 -0.01 -5.68 -8.74
N ARG A 90 -0.66 -5.92 -9.88
CA ARG A 90 0.02 -6.11 -11.17
C ARG A 90 -0.15 -4.91 -12.09
N ILE A 91 0.96 -4.44 -12.65
CA ILE A 91 1.01 -3.45 -13.71
C ILE A 91 1.30 -4.18 -15.01
N GLN A 92 0.26 -4.36 -15.81
CA GLN A 92 0.32 -5.10 -17.06
C GLN A 92 0.56 -4.14 -18.23
N HIS A 93 1.80 -4.14 -18.70
CA HIS A 93 2.16 -3.43 -19.91
C HIS A 93 1.68 -4.22 -21.14
N GLN A 94 0.89 -3.58 -22.02
CA GLN A 94 0.37 -4.16 -23.26
C GLN A 94 0.53 -3.24 -24.48
N ALA A 95 1.55 -2.36 -24.52
CA ALA A 95 1.69 -1.47 -25.66
C ALA A 95 1.82 -2.27 -26.98
N PRO A 96 1.09 -1.88 -28.03
CA PRO A 96 1.25 -2.49 -29.35
C PRO A 96 2.66 -2.22 -29.88
N ALA A 97 3.17 -3.09 -30.75
CA ALA A 97 4.50 -2.99 -31.37
C ALA A 97 4.72 -1.72 -32.24
N ASN A 98 3.75 -0.81 -32.31
CA ASN A 98 3.77 0.40 -33.09
C ASN A 98 3.79 1.60 -32.13
N PRO A 99 4.76 2.53 -32.23
CA PRO A 99 5.02 3.54 -31.22
C PRO A 99 3.92 4.60 -31.24
N VAL A 100 2.87 4.33 -30.48
CA VAL A 100 2.06 5.40 -29.88
C VAL A 100 2.67 5.59 -28.50
N ASP A 101 2.84 6.84 -28.06
CA ASP A 101 3.34 7.19 -26.72
C ASP A 101 2.32 6.75 -25.67
N ASP A 102 2.28 5.44 -25.45
CA ASP A 102 1.29 4.71 -24.70
C ASP A 102 1.92 4.38 -23.34
N TYR A 103 1.56 5.16 -22.34
CA TYR A 103 2.06 5.04 -20.97
C TYR A 103 1.25 4.01 -20.20
N THR A 104 1.90 3.14 -19.44
CA THR A 104 1.27 2.37 -18.36
C THR A 104 1.87 2.84 -17.06
N ASP A 105 1.55 4.10 -16.73
CA ASP A 105 2.05 4.73 -15.52
C ASP A 105 1.09 4.47 -14.37
N VAL A 106 1.64 4.14 -13.21
CA VAL A 106 0.93 4.11 -11.93
C VAL A 106 1.58 5.09 -10.99
N PHE A 107 0.77 6.02 -10.48
CA PHE A 107 1.16 6.89 -9.38
C PHE A 107 0.42 6.49 -8.10
N PHE A 108 1.16 5.96 -7.13
CA PHE A 108 0.68 5.53 -5.82
C PHE A 108 1.10 6.56 -4.77
N PHE A 109 0.14 7.33 -4.27
CA PHE A 109 0.38 8.56 -3.50
C PHE A 109 -0.41 8.55 -2.20
N ASN A 110 0.19 8.92 -1.07
CA ASN A 110 -0.51 8.93 0.23
C ASN A 110 -1.30 7.64 0.50
N SER A 111 -0.82 6.49 0.03
CA SER A 111 -1.60 5.26 0.00
C SER A 111 -0.91 4.14 0.78
N ILE A 112 -1.68 3.12 1.15
CA ILE A 112 -1.20 1.99 1.93
C ILE A 112 -1.28 0.75 1.06
N PHE A 113 -0.19 0.01 0.97
CA PHE A 113 -0.18 -1.38 0.50
C PHE A 113 0.46 -2.23 1.59
N TRP A 114 -0.38 -2.66 2.53
CA TRP A 114 0.01 -3.49 3.66
C TRP A 114 -0.66 -4.85 3.55
N ASP A 115 -0.13 -5.64 2.62
CA ASP A 115 -0.51 -7.04 2.47
C ASP A 115 0.73 -7.84 2.78
N TYR A 116 0.75 -8.44 3.96
CA TYR A 116 1.86 -9.25 4.42
C TYR A 116 1.45 -10.70 4.18
N ASP A 117 1.93 -11.28 3.08
CA ASP A 117 1.76 -12.70 2.83
C ASP A 117 2.69 -13.50 3.77
N ASP A 118 2.17 -14.59 4.34
CA ASP A 118 2.89 -15.44 5.28
C ASP A 118 3.83 -16.44 4.57
N ASP A 119 3.85 -16.44 3.24
CA ASP A 119 4.54 -17.41 2.39
C ASP A 119 5.96 -17.00 1.90
N ASN A 120 6.44 -15.81 2.29
CA ASN A 120 7.71 -15.18 1.84
C ASN A 120 7.70 -14.67 0.39
N ASP A 121 6.55 -14.65 -0.28
CA ASP A 121 6.42 -14.22 -1.66
C ASP A 121 5.74 -12.83 -1.74
N ASN A 122 6.12 -11.92 -0.83
CA ASN A 122 5.62 -10.53 -0.84
C ASN A 122 6.24 -9.75 -2.01
N GLU A 123 5.82 -10.07 -3.24
CA GLU A 123 6.35 -9.52 -4.49
C GLU A 123 5.99 -8.04 -4.70
N GLY A 124 5.25 -7.43 -3.76
CA GLY A 124 4.85 -6.03 -3.79
C GLY A 124 4.12 -5.68 -5.08
N PHE A 125 4.68 -4.71 -5.84
CA PHE A 125 4.21 -4.42 -7.19
C PHE A 125 4.89 -5.33 -8.20
N VAL A 126 4.11 -6.04 -9.02
CA VAL A 126 4.64 -6.86 -10.12
C VAL A 126 4.40 -6.16 -11.44
N ILE A 127 5.48 -5.87 -12.16
CA ILE A 127 5.40 -5.32 -13.51
C ILE A 127 5.45 -6.47 -14.50
N HIS A 128 4.35 -6.78 -15.17
CA HIS A 128 4.30 -7.88 -16.13
C HIS A 128 4.37 -7.39 -17.58
N TRP A 129 5.09 -8.15 -18.40
CA TRP A 129 5.34 -7.83 -19.79
C TRP A 129 4.59 -8.78 -20.75
N GLN A 130 3.65 -8.22 -21.51
CA GLN A 130 3.04 -8.90 -22.66
C GLN A 130 3.11 -7.96 -23.88
N GLY A 131 4.22 -7.96 -24.61
CA GLY A 131 4.39 -7.05 -25.75
C GLY A 131 5.69 -7.23 -26.53
N ALA A 132 5.97 -6.33 -27.47
CA ALA A 132 7.25 -6.32 -28.19
C ALA A 132 8.37 -5.80 -27.29
N GLU A 133 9.60 -6.32 -27.46
CA GLU A 133 10.76 -6.02 -26.58
C GLU A 133 11.22 -4.55 -26.62
N SER A 134 10.61 -3.72 -27.46
CA SER A 134 11.02 -2.33 -27.72
C SER A 134 9.87 -1.32 -27.66
N SER A 135 8.70 -1.69 -27.13
CA SER A 135 7.56 -0.77 -26.99
C SER A 135 7.24 -0.51 -25.53
N GLY A 136 7.14 0.78 -25.17
CA GLY A 136 6.65 1.28 -23.89
C GLY A 136 7.65 1.25 -22.73
N SER A 137 7.34 2.06 -21.72
CA SER A 137 8.04 2.14 -20.43
C SER A 137 6.96 2.23 -19.35
N PRO A 138 6.53 1.12 -18.73
CA PRO A 138 5.67 1.21 -17.57
C PRO A 138 6.46 1.92 -16.47
N ARG A 139 5.84 2.92 -15.83
CA ARG A 139 6.49 3.71 -14.78
C ARG A 139 5.68 3.64 -13.51
N LEU A 140 6.36 3.32 -12.42
CA LEU A 140 5.76 3.23 -11.10
C LEU A 140 6.35 4.34 -10.23
N TYR A 141 5.50 5.24 -9.77
CA TYR A 141 5.85 6.29 -8.83
C TYR A 141 5.17 5.99 -7.50
N ILE A 142 5.94 5.86 -6.43
CA ILE A 142 5.42 5.60 -5.08
C ILE A 142 5.90 6.74 -4.18
N GLU A 143 4.97 7.54 -3.68
CA GLU A 143 5.29 8.75 -2.89
C GLU A 143 4.41 8.84 -1.65
N ASN A 144 5.02 9.24 -0.52
CA ASN A 144 4.35 9.42 0.77
C ASN A 144 3.42 8.25 1.14
N SER A 145 3.85 7.01 0.91
CA SER A 145 3.00 5.82 1.05
C SER A 145 3.56 4.86 2.11
N LEU A 146 2.73 3.96 2.65
CA LEU A 146 3.16 2.90 3.58
C LEU A 146 3.04 1.53 2.92
N LEU A 147 4.14 0.77 2.90
CA LEU A 147 4.26 -0.49 2.17
C LEU A 147 4.74 -1.60 3.11
N SER A 148 4.27 -2.85 2.93
CA SER A 148 4.81 -4.03 3.63
C SER A 148 6.17 -4.52 3.10
N PHE A 149 6.72 -3.81 2.11
CA PHE A 149 7.93 -4.16 1.36
C PHE A 149 8.74 -2.90 1.01
N THR A 150 9.94 -3.10 0.48
CA THR A 150 10.88 -2.05 0.06
C THR A 150 11.01 -1.99 -1.45
N GLU A 151 11.69 -0.96 -1.97
CA GLU A 151 12.01 -0.86 -3.41
C GLU A 151 12.73 -2.11 -3.95
N ALA A 152 13.56 -2.75 -3.11
CA ALA A 152 14.34 -3.92 -3.52
C ALA A 152 13.49 -5.18 -3.77
N ASP A 153 12.27 -5.21 -3.22
CA ASP A 153 11.34 -6.33 -3.36
C ASP A 153 10.49 -6.23 -4.63
N ILE A 154 10.42 -5.03 -5.24
CA ILE A 154 9.68 -4.81 -6.49
C ILE A 154 10.40 -5.56 -7.62
N THR A 155 9.74 -6.58 -8.15
CA THR A 155 10.27 -7.33 -9.28
C THR A 155 10.11 -6.52 -10.57
N ASN A 156 11.24 -6.20 -11.21
CA ASN A 156 11.26 -5.49 -12.49
C ASN A 156 11.75 -6.41 -13.62
N PRO A 157 10.88 -7.26 -14.20
CA PRO A 157 11.27 -8.11 -15.32
C PRO A 157 11.28 -7.37 -16.67
N HIS A 158 10.88 -6.10 -16.74
CA HIS A 158 10.82 -5.37 -18.01
C HIS A 158 12.06 -4.49 -18.24
N PRO A 159 12.75 -4.60 -19.39
CA PRO A 159 14.03 -3.90 -19.62
C PRO A 159 13.94 -2.36 -19.61
N THR A 160 12.73 -1.79 -19.70
CA THR A 160 12.50 -0.33 -19.76
C THR A 160 11.58 0.19 -18.66
N ALA A 161 11.16 -0.62 -17.68
CA ALA A 161 10.34 -0.10 -16.61
C ALA A 161 11.17 0.81 -15.69
N GLU A 162 10.56 1.91 -15.27
CA GLU A 162 11.17 2.86 -14.35
C GLU A 162 10.40 2.86 -13.04
N ILE A 163 11.12 2.70 -11.93
CA ILE A 163 10.57 2.78 -10.58
C ILE A 163 11.13 4.06 -9.95
N THR A 164 10.25 4.88 -9.41
CA THR A 164 10.60 6.04 -8.58
C THR A 164 10.07 5.78 -7.18
N TRP A 165 11.00 5.59 -6.24
CA TRP A 165 10.70 5.37 -4.84
C TRP A 165 10.95 6.65 -4.02
N GLY A 166 9.87 7.26 -3.54
CA GLY A 166 9.92 8.44 -2.68
C GLY A 166 10.60 8.20 -1.34
N SER A 167 11.42 9.15 -0.89
CA SER A 167 12.15 9.05 0.38
C SER A 167 11.24 9.10 1.62
N ASN A 168 9.99 9.54 1.46
CA ASN A 168 9.00 9.64 2.54
C ASN A 168 8.10 8.41 2.62
N ASN A 169 8.39 7.36 1.85
CA ASN A 169 7.69 6.08 1.99
C ASN A 169 8.08 5.40 3.30
N LEU A 170 7.09 4.76 3.92
CA LEU A 170 7.22 4.08 5.20
C LEU A 170 7.12 2.57 5.00
N THR A 171 7.85 1.81 5.82
CA THR A 171 7.81 0.33 5.83
C THR A 171 7.56 -0.25 7.23
N SER A 172 7.24 0.62 8.19
CA SER A 172 6.90 0.23 9.56
C SER A 172 5.47 -0.31 9.65
N TYR A 173 5.18 -1.08 10.70
CA TYR A 173 3.86 -1.60 10.99
C TYR A 173 2.78 -0.49 11.02
N PRO A 174 1.59 -0.71 10.40
CA PRO A 174 0.60 0.34 10.20
C PRO A 174 -0.20 0.73 11.45
N TYR A 175 -0.32 -0.16 12.45
CA TYR A 175 -1.15 0.05 13.65
C TYR A 175 -2.59 0.50 13.35
N PHE A 176 -3.34 -0.35 12.64
CA PHE A 176 -4.80 -0.19 12.47
C PHE A 176 -5.54 -0.47 13.79
N ASN A 177 -6.75 0.08 13.96
CA ASN A 177 -7.55 -0.09 15.18
C ASN A 177 -8.05 -1.53 15.39
N ASP A 178 -8.65 -2.15 14.37
CA ASP A 178 -9.19 -3.51 14.47
C ASP A 178 -9.23 -4.20 13.08
N PRO A 179 -8.05 -4.49 12.50
CA PRO A 179 -7.96 -5.04 11.14
C PRO A 179 -8.57 -6.44 11.02
N ASP A 180 -8.58 -7.24 12.09
CA ASP A 180 -9.19 -8.58 12.12
C ASP A 180 -10.72 -8.52 11.91
N ASN A 181 -11.34 -7.39 12.26
CA ASN A 181 -12.76 -7.12 12.01
C ASN A 181 -12.98 -6.12 10.87
N GLY A 182 -11.94 -5.84 10.08
CA GLY A 182 -11.97 -5.00 8.89
C GLY A 182 -11.91 -3.49 9.17
N ASP A 183 -11.63 -3.05 10.39
CA ASP A 183 -11.42 -1.65 10.72
C ASP A 183 -9.95 -1.25 10.51
N TYR A 184 -9.70 -0.73 9.30
CA TYR A 184 -8.40 -0.18 8.88
C TYR A 184 -8.26 1.32 9.19
N SER A 185 -9.09 1.88 10.08
CA SER A 185 -8.84 3.22 10.60
C SER A 185 -7.55 3.24 11.42
N LEU A 186 -6.95 4.42 11.52
CA LEU A 186 -5.65 4.59 12.15
C LEU A 186 -5.82 4.62 13.67
N SER A 187 -5.05 3.79 14.38
CA SER A 187 -4.90 3.97 15.83
C SER A 187 -3.96 5.15 16.12
N SER A 188 -3.95 5.65 17.36
CA SER A 188 -3.05 6.75 17.74
C SER A 188 -1.57 6.40 17.56
N TYR A 189 -1.20 5.12 17.54
CA TYR A 189 0.18 4.67 17.31
C TYR A 189 0.59 4.60 15.84
N SER A 190 -0.33 4.89 14.91
CA SER A 190 -0.09 4.70 13.49
C SER A 190 0.92 5.71 12.94
N PRO A 191 2.06 5.27 12.35
CA PRO A 191 3.06 6.16 11.77
C PRO A 191 2.55 6.92 10.53
N MET A 192 1.34 6.59 10.06
CA MET A 192 0.68 7.21 8.92
C MET A 192 0.00 8.53 9.28
N ILE A 193 -0.21 8.80 10.57
CA ILE A 193 -0.81 10.04 11.05
C ILE A 193 0.14 11.21 10.79
N GLY A 194 -0.31 12.17 9.97
CA GLY A 194 0.44 13.36 9.56
C GLY A 194 1.62 13.09 8.62
N ALA A 195 1.75 11.88 8.08
CA ALA A 195 2.88 11.50 7.22
C ALA A 195 2.62 11.70 5.72
N GLY A 196 1.37 11.96 5.33
CA GLY A 196 0.98 12.25 3.96
C GLY A 196 1.38 13.65 3.50
N ALA A 197 1.29 13.90 2.20
CA ALA A 197 1.52 15.21 1.61
C ALA A 197 0.22 15.82 1.06
N THR A 198 0.05 17.14 1.14
CA THR A 198 -1.12 17.82 0.53
C THR A 198 -1.14 17.68 -1.00
N SER A 199 0.05 17.63 -1.60
CA SER A 199 0.21 17.45 -3.05
C SER A 199 1.60 16.91 -3.38
N HIS A 200 1.73 16.32 -4.55
CA HIS A 200 3.01 15.94 -5.13
C HIS A 200 3.05 16.35 -6.61
N THR A 201 4.22 16.76 -7.09
CA THR A 201 4.39 17.20 -8.48
C THR A 201 5.38 16.28 -9.20
N ILE A 202 4.93 15.64 -10.26
CA ILE A 202 5.77 14.85 -11.18
C ILE A 202 5.89 15.64 -12.48
N ASN A 203 7.10 16.12 -12.78
CA ASN A 203 7.35 17.05 -13.90
C ASN A 203 6.42 18.28 -13.83
N ASP A 204 5.54 18.47 -14.82
CA ASP A 204 4.61 19.60 -14.88
C ASP A 204 3.20 19.28 -14.33
N SER A 205 2.99 18.07 -13.80
CA SER A 205 1.70 17.61 -13.28
C SER A 205 1.68 17.60 -11.75
N THR A 206 0.73 18.33 -11.15
CA THR A 206 0.51 18.34 -9.69
C THR A 206 -0.74 17.55 -9.32
N PHE A 207 -0.58 16.61 -8.41
CA PHE A 207 -1.64 15.78 -7.85
C PHE A 207 -1.90 16.22 -6.40
N TYR A 208 -3.17 16.34 -6.04
CA TYR A 208 -3.59 16.76 -4.70
C TYR A 208 -4.24 15.60 -3.95
N ALA A 209 -3.99 15.54 -2.64
CA ALA A 209 -4.78 14.70 -1.74
C ALA A 209 -6.27 15.10 -1.80
N PRO A 210 -7.21 14.16 -1.67
CA PRO A 210 -8.64 14.50 -1.56
C PRO A 210 -8.91 15.39 -0.33
N ASN A 211 -9.93 16.26 -0.41
CA ASN A 211 -10.27 17.18 0.70
C ASN A 211 -11.01 16.50 1.87
N THR A 212 -11.46 15.26 1.68
CA THR A 212 -12.10 14.46 2.71
C THR A 212 -11.57 13.04 2.71
N ASP A 213 -11.74 12.33 3.81
CA ASP A 213 -11.50 10.88 3.90
C ASP A 213 -12.70 10.06 3.38
N ILE A 214 -12.62 8.73 3.50
CA ILE A 214 -13.70 7.80 3.10
C ILE A 214 -15.01 7.97 3.89
N LEU A 215 -14.95 8.52 5.11
CA LEU A 215 -16.12 8.80 5.96
C LEU A 215 -16.68 10.21 5.75
N GLY A 216 -15.99 11.04 4.94
CA GLY A 216 -16.35 12.43 4.69
C GLY A 216 -15.79 13.43 5.69
N ASN A 217 -14.89 13.00 6.59
CA ASN A 217 -14.16 13.91 7.49
C ASN A 217 -13.22 14.79 6.67
N ALA A 218 -12.97 16.03 7.11
CA ALA A 218 -12.05 16.93 6.42
C ALA A 218 -10.61 16.40 6.45
N ARG A 219 -9.85 16.64 5.37
CA ARG A 219 -8.42 16.35 5.27
C ARG A 219 -7.65 17.62 4.87
N PRO A 220 -6.56 17.99 5.57
CA PRO A 220 -6.03 17.35 6.78
C PRO A 220 -6.91 17.63 8.01
N ASN A 221 -6.85 16.75 9.01
CA ASN A 221 -7.48 16.96 10.31
C ASN A 221 -6.49 16.61 11.45
N PRO A 222 -6.08 17.58 12.29
CA PRO A 222 -6.55 18.97 12.38
C PRO A 222 -6.21 19.85 11.17
N ALA A 223 -7.04 20.87 10.90
CA ALA A 223 -6.78 21.78 9.79
C ALA A 223 -5.43 22.51 9.95
N GLY A 224 -4.63 22.55 8.88
CA GLY A 224 -3.30 23.19 8.86
C GLY A 224 -2.13 22.24 9.16
N THR A 225 -2.39 20.96 9.37
CA THR A 225 -1.37 19.90 9.49
C THR A 225 -1.14 19.22 8.14
N SER A 226 -0.31 18.18 8.14
CA SER A 226 -0.20 17.27 6.99
C SER A 226 -1.36 16.27 6.98
N PRO A 227 -1.83 15.82 5.80
CA PRO A 227 -2.77 14.71 5.69
C PRO A 227 -2.22 13.39 6.23
N ASP A 228 -3.11 12.45 6.49
CA ASP A 228 -2.72 11.08 6.78
C ASP A 228 -2.52 10.26 5.49
N ILE A 229 -1.73 9.20 5.61
CA ILE A 229 -1.59 8.17 4.57
C ILE A 229 -2.77 7.19 4.68
N GLY A 230 -3.39 6.86 3.55
CA GLY A 230 -4.50 5.91 3.45
C GLY A 230 -5.88 6.54 3.29
N ALA A 231 -6.92 5.71 3.35
CA ALA A 231 -8.31 6.08 3.10
C ALA A 231 -8.96 6.87 4.24
N TYR A 232 -8.48 6.70 5.47
CA TYR A 232 -8.98 7.39 6.67
C TYR A 232 -8.15 8.63 6.98
N GLU A 233 -8.74 9.57 7.73
CA GLU A 233 -8.05 10.70 8.36
C GLU A 233 -8.34 10.67 9.87
N SER A 234 -7.29 10.80 10.66
CA SER A 234 -7.30 10.87 12.11
C SER A 234 -7.80 12.24 12.60
N SER A 235 -8.05 12.36 13.90
CA SER A 235 -8.17 13.65 14.58
C SER A 235 -6.84 14.18 15.12
N GLU A 236 -5.80 13.35 15.07
CA GLU A 236 -4.46 13.65 15.55
C GLU A 236 -3.57 14.15 14.40
N SER A 237 -2.60 15.00 14.70
CA SER A 237 -1.66 15.51 13.69
C SER A 237 -0.35 14.73 13.60
N VAL A 238 -0.11 13.84 14.56
CA VAL A 238 1.12 13.04 14.71
C VAL A 238 0.79 11.79 15.51
N ALA A 239 1.51 10.70 15.23
CA ALA A 239 1.40 9.46 15.97
C ALA A 239 1.93 9.58 17.41
N ASP A 240 1.28 8.87 18.34
CA ASP A 240 1.91 8.43 19.58
C ASP A 240 2.97 7.37 19.24
N TYR A 241 4.17 7.49 19.78
CA TYR A 241 5.23 6.52 19.50
C TYR A 241 5.27 5.42 20.57
N ASN A 242 5.24 4.15 20.16
CA ASN A 242 5.44 3.01 21.05
C ASN A 242 6.89 2.47 20.96
N PRO A 243 7.76 2.75 21.96
CA PRO A 243 9.16 2.35 21.95
C PRO A 243 9.39 0.88 22.36
N HIS A 244 8.32 0.12 22.64
CA HIS A 244 8.43 -1.26 23.09
C HIS A 244 7.91 -2.24 22.05
N LYS A 245 8.75 -3.23 21.70
CA LYS A 245 8.37 -4.41 20.91
C LYS A 245 8.53 -5.66 21.75
N TYR A 246 7.67 -6.66 21.55
CA TYR A 246 7.68 -7.93 22.27
C TYR A 246 7.81 -9.09 21.31
N VAL A 247 8.60 -10.11 21.67
CA VAL A 247 8.89 -11.28 20.83
C VAL A 247 8.66 -12.56 21.63
N THR A 248 8.01 -13.55 21.03
CA THR A 248 7.84 -14.90 21.60
C THR A 248 8.00 -15.97 20.51
N THR A 249 8.34 -17.21 20.90
CA THR A 249 8.49 -18.35 19.96
C THR A 249 7.18 -18.79 19.28
N THR A 250 6.05 -18.23 19.70
CA THR A 250 4.71 -18.50 19.15
C THR A 250 4.01 -17.23 18.70
N GLY A 251 4.74 -16.13 18.51
CA GLY A 251 4.20 -14.85 18.09
C GLY A 251 3.78 -14.83 16.61
N ASN A 252 3.47 -13.64 16.10
CA ASN A 252 3.09 -13.44 14.70
C ASN A 252 3.70 -12.13 14.16
N ASN A 253 4.49 -12.21 13.07
CA ASN A 253 5.10 -11.03 12.44
C ASN A 253 4.08 -10.15 11.69
N SER A 254 2.90 -10.68 11.37
CA SER A 254 1.80 -9.88 10.80
C SER A 254 1.05 -9.06 11.87
N GLY A 255 1.36 -9.27 13.16
CA GLY A 255 0.77 -8.55 14.28
C GLY A 255 1.51 -7.26 14.65
N PRO A 256 1.06 -6.52 15.68
CA PRO A 256 1.62 -5.21 16.05
C PRO A 256 2.87 -5.25 16.95
N GLY A 257 3.29 -6.44 17.40
CA GLY A 257 4.45 -6.60 18.29
C GLY A 257 4.25 -6.05 19.70
N THR A 258 2.99 -6.05 20.18
CA THR A 258 2.63 -5.60 21.53
C THR A 258 2.78 -6.74 22.54
N LEU A 259 2.64 -6.44 23.83
CA LEU A 259 2.72 -7.47 24.87
C LEU A 259 1.68 -8.58 24.68
N ASP A 260 0.46 -8.22 24.26
CA ASP A 260 -0.64 -9.17 24.04
C ASP A 260 -0.56 -9.88 22.67
N LEU A 261 0.09 -9.24 21.68
CA LEU A 261 0.27 -9.76 20.32
C LEU A 261 1.74 -9.61 19.88
N PRO A 262 2.65 -10.44 20.42
CA PRO A 262 4.08 -10.33 20.18
C PRO A 262 4.47 -10.79 18.77
N TYR A 263 5.60 -10.30 18.28
CA TYR A 263 6.24 -10.79 17.06
C TYR A 263 6.78 -12.21 17.23
N LEU A 264 6.92 -12.91 16.11
CA LEU A 264 7.46 -14.27 16.07
C LEU A 264 8.99 -14.29 16.13
N THR A 265 9.65 -13.35 15.46
CA THR A 265 11.10 -13.36 15.27
C THR A 265 11.77 -12.11 15.83
N ILE A 266 13.01 -12.28 16.32
CA ILE A 266 13.81 -11.17 16.85
C ILE A 266 14.23 -10.24 15.71
N GLN A 267 14.65 -10.79 14.56
CA GLN A 267 15.07 -9.95 13.43
C GLN A 267 13.93 -9.05 12.94
N TYR A 268 12.70 -9.56 12.86
CA TYR A 268 11.55 -8.75 12.46
C TYR A 268 11.29 -7.61 13.44
N ALA A 269 11.38 -7.86 14.75
CA ALA A 269 11.26 -6.82 15.76
C ALA A 269 12.34 -5.73 15.61
N ILE A 270 13.58 -6.12 15.26
CA ILE A 270 14.67 -5.18 14.97
C ILE A 270 14.36 -4.36 13.72
N ASP A 271 13.82 -4.97 12.67
CA ASP A 271 13.46 -4.30 11.43
C ASP A 271 12.35 -3.25 11.69
N GLN A 272 11.41 -3.55 12.60
CA GLN A 272 10.33 -2.65 13.01
C GLN A 272 10.72 -1.60 14.07
N ALA A 273 11.83 -1.78 14.79
CA ALA A 273 12.28 -0.87 15.83
C ALA A 273 12.90 0.43 15.25
N GLN A 274 12.81 1.53 15.99
CA GLN A 274 13.61 2.74 15.74
C GLN A 274 14.76 2.87 16.76
N ASN A 275 15.63 3.85 16.59
CA ASN A 275 16.66 4.14 17.59
C ASN A 275 16.01 4.42 18.96
N ASP A 276 16.66 3.94 20.00
CA ASP A 276 16.29 4.00 21.41
C ASP A 276 15.09 3.12 21.81
N ASP A 277 14.59 2.27 20.92
CA ASP A 277 13.61 1.24 21.25
C ASP A 277 14.14 0.12 22.13
N ILE A 278 13.21 -0.54 22.81
CA ILE A 278 13.44 -1.71 23.64
C ILE A 278 12.62 -2.89 23.08
N ILE A 279 13.34 -3.96 22.71
CA ILE A 279 12.79 -5.24 22.29
C ILE A 279 12.86 -6.21 23.47
N HIS A 280 11.72 -6.63 23.97
CA HIS A 280 11.58 -7.64 25.03
C HIS A 280 11.40 -9.02 24.39
N VAL A 281 12.25 -9.98 24.77
CA VAL A 281 12.27 -11.33 24.19
C VAL A 281 11.94 -12.34 25.27
N ALA A 282 10.78 -13.01 25.16
CA ALA A 282 10.38 -14.03 26.11
C ALA A 282 11.32 -15.24 26.07
N ALA A 283 11.39 -15.98 27.19
CA ALA A 283 12.23 -17.16 27.32
C ALA A 283 11.95 -18.20 26.21
N GLY A 284 13.00 -18.65 25.53
CA GLY A 284 12.88 -19.59 24.41
C GLY A 284 14.18 -19.75 23.63
N THR A 285 14.13 -20.58 22.59
CA THR A 285 15.22 -20.77 21.63
C THR A 285 14.81 -20.18 20.28
N TYR A 286 15.53 -19.16 19.84
CA TYR A 286 15.32 -18.49 18.56
C TYR A 286 16.46 -18.88 17.61
N VAL A 287 16.12 -19.41 16.44
CA VAL A 287 17.11 -19.85 15.44
C VAL A 287 17.05 -18.87 14.26
N GLU A 288 17.83 -17.81 14.35
CA GLU A 288 17.79 -16.66 13.44
C GLU A 288 19.19 -16.08 13.21
N ASN A 289 19.33 -15.27 12.17
CA ASN A 289 20.50 -14.40 11.98
C ASN A 289 20.13 -12.99 12.41
N ILE A 290 20.90 -12.40 13.32
CA ILE A 290 20.62 -11.09 13.88
C ILE A 290 21.50 -10.02 13.26
N ASN A 291 20.86 -8.99 12.72
CA ASN A 291 21.47 -7.77 12.19
C ASN A 291 20.72 -6.55 12.73
N TYR A 292 21.43 -5.73 13.51
CA TYR A 292 20.89 -4.51 14.12
C TYR A 292 20.62 -3.39 13.10
N ASN A 293 21.02 -3.54 11.83
CA ASN A 293 20.84 -2.54 10.77
C ASN A 293 21.39 -1.15 11.14
N GLY A 294 22.44 -1.13 11.99
CA GLY A 294 23.03 0.11 12.51
C GLY A 294 22.18 0.87 13.54
N LYS A 295 21.07 0.30 14.00
CA LYS A 295 20.16 0.91 14.98
C LYS A 295 20.74 0.84 16.41
N ASN A 296 20.51 1.90 17.19
CA ASN A 296 20.82 1.95 18.61
C ASN A 296 19.62 1.45 19.42
N ILE A 297 19.50 0.13 19.63
CA ILE A 297 18.36 -0.49 20.32
C ILE A 297 18.81 -1.36 21.48
N SER A 298 17.90 -1.61 22.43
CA SER A 298 18.09 -2.60 23.50
C SER A 298 17.30 -3.86 23.21
N VAL A 299 17.97 -5.02 23.18
CA VAL A 299 17.30 -6.34 23.10
C VAL A 299 17.51 -7.05 24.43
N ILE A 300 16.42 -7.30 25.16
CA ILE A 300 16.44 -7.78 26.54
C ILE A 300 15.63 -9.06 26.63
N GLY A 301 16.27 -10.15 27.08
CA GLY A 301 15.59 -11.41 27.36
C GLY A 301 14.90 -11.40 28.72
N GLU A 302 13.79 -12.12 28.83
CA GLU A 302 13.23 -12.50 30.14
C GLU A 302 14.09 -13.59 30.80
N ASP A 303 14.22 -13.51 32.14
CA ASP A 303 14.98 -14.45 32.98
C ASP A 303 14.38 -15.86 33.04
#